data_AF-A0A0K0D751-F1
#
_entry.id   AF-A0A0K0D751-F1
#
_cell.length_a   1.000
_cell.length_b   1.000
_cell.length_c   1.000
_cell.angle_alpha   90.00
_cell.angle_beta   90.00
_cell.angle_gamma   90.00
#
_symmetry.space_group_name_H-M   'P 1'
#
loop_
_entity.id
_entity.type
_entity.pdbx_description
1 polymer ?
#
loop_
_entity_poly.entity_id
_entity_poly.type
_entity_poly.pdbx_seq_one_letter_code
_entity_poly.pdbx_strand_id
1 'polypeptide(L)'
;MNKPRPRLCELEKSSPSEEFGFNLHAEKGRGHFIGTVDQGGIGDRAGLRMGQRIVGVNGVLVYPNTPHKEVVAQIKRSPLRTTLLVASENVDQWYKEHNVEYSFDYVEENVLNNKQLSLHVSFRISLSISQSLGVTTIALSTSGYYRNQV
;
A
#
# COMPACT_ATOMS: atom_id res chain seq x y z
N MET A 1 -7.14 -20.92 -9.60
CA MET A 1 -5.89 -20.32 -9.07
C MET A 1 -6.28 -19.28 -8.03
N ASN A 2 -5.55 -19.18 -6.92
CA ASN A 2 -5.82 -18.15 -5.91
C ASN A 2 -5.39 -16.78 -6.43
N LYS A 3 -6.12 -15.72 -6.03
CA LYS A 3 -5.74 -14.33 -6.33
C LYS A 3 -4.30 -14.09 -5.84
N PRO A 4 -3.34 -13.76 -6.71
CA PRO A 4 -1.98 -13.47 -6.29
C PRO A 4 -1.95 -12.15 -5.51
N ARG A 5 -0.99 -12.00 -4.60
CA ARG A 5 -0.86 -10.82 -3.76
C ARG A 5 0.20 -9.87 -4.33
N PRO A 6 -0.09 -8.57 -4.52
CA PRO A 6 0.91 -7.55 -4.81
C PRO A 6 1.79 -7.28 -3.58
N ARG A 7 2.95 -6.66 -3.77
CA ARG A 7 3.86 -6.31 -2.67
C ARG A 7 3.66 -4.87 -2.24
N LEU A 8 3.59 -4.65 -0.92
CA LEU A 8 3.68 -3.31 -0.33
C LEU A 8 5.12 -3.05 0.12
N CYS A 9 5.74 -2.06 -0.50
CA CYS A 9 7.08 -1.59 -0.18
C CYS A 9 6.98 -0.28 0.60
N GLU A 10 7.55 -0.25 1.80
CA GLU A 10 7.68 0.97 2.60
C GLU A 10 9.09 1.51 2.46
N LEU A 11 9.21 2.76 2.02
CA LEU A 11 10.48 3.43 1.83
C LEU A 11 10.60 4.58 2.83
N GLU A 12 11.72 4.62 3.54
CA GLU A 12 12.03 5.65 4.52
C GLU A 12 13.47 6.13 4.34
N LYS A 13 13.63 7.45 4.32
CA LYS A 13 14.90 8.16 4.25
C LYS A 13 15.29 8.68 5.62
N SER A 14 16.59 8.72 5.87
CA SER A 14 17.15 9.34 7.07
C SER A 14 17.22 10.87 6.94
N SER A 15 17.27 11.39 5.71
CA SER A 15 17.28 12.83 5.45
C SER A 15 16.60 13.19 4.11
N PRO A 16 16.11 14.43 3.93
CA PRO A 16 15.46 14.84 2.68
C PRO A 16 16.38 14.84 1.44
N SER A 17 17.70 14.92 1.65
CA SER A 17 18.69 14.89 0.58
C SER A 17 19.03 13.48 0.11
N GLU A 18 18.65 12.44 0.87
CA GLU A 18 18.84 11.05 0.47
C GLU A 18 17.88 10.68 -0.67
N GLU A 19 18.31 9.81 -1.57
CA GLU A 19 17.49 9.29 -2.66
C GLU A 19 16.95 7.90 -2.31
N PHE A 20 15.78 7.54 -2.86
CA PHE A 20 15.21 6.22 -2.61
C PHE A 20 16.00 5.08 -3.28
N GLY A 21 16.91 5.38 -4.21
CA GLY A 21 17.77 4.40 -4.86
C GLY A 21 17.03 3.47 -5.84
N PHE A 22 16.11 4.03 -6.63
CA PHE A 22 15.49 3.32 -7.75
C PHE A 22 15.10 4.29 -8.87
N ASN A 23 15.07 3.76 -10.09
CA ASN A 23 14.60 4.48 -11.27
C ASN A 23 13.11 4.21 -11.51
N LEU A 24 12.37 5.26 -11.88
CA LEU A 24 10.99 5.16 -12.31
C LEU A 24 10.89 5.51 -13.79
N HIS A 25 10.30 4.64 -14.61
CA HIS A 25 10.01 4.95 -15.99
C HIS A 25 8.54 4.68 -16.32
N ALA A 26 8.03 5.37 -17.33
CA ALA A 26 6.67 5.17 -17.84
C ALA A 26 6.74 4.49 -19.21
N GLU A 27 5.86 3.52 -19.42
CA GLU A 27 5.65 2.88 -20.71
C GLU A 27 4.27 3.27 -21.25
N LYS A 28 4.25 3.79 -22.48
CA LYS A 28 3.02 4.30 -23.12
C LYS A 28 1.96 3.20 -23.15
N GLY A 29 0.84 3.45 -22.45
CA GLY A 29 -0.30 2.52 -22.38
C GLY A 29 -0.12 1.32 -21.44
N ARG A 30 1.05 1.14 -20.81
CA ARG A 30 1.32 0.03 -19.88
C ARG A 30 1.42 0.47 -18.42
N GLY A 31 1.78 1.73 -18.16
CA GLY A 31 1.85 2.31 -16.82
C GLY A 31 3.27 2.67 -16.39
N HIS A 32 3.53 2.59 -15.09
CA HIS A 32 4.79 3.02 -14.46
C HIS A 32 5.52 1.84 -13.85
N PHE A 33 6.82 1.74 -14.09
CA PHE A 33 7.63 0.58 -13.75
C PHE A 33 8.89 0.95 -12.98
N ILE A 34 9.28 0.04 -12.10
CA ILE A 34 10.57 0.07 -11.42
C ILE A 34 11.64 -0.33 -12.44
N GLY A 35 12.57 0.59 -12.70
CA GLY A 35 13.77 0.35 -13.49
C GLY A 35 14.89 -0.23 -12.64
N THR A 36 16.10 0.29 -12.80
CA THR A 36 17.26 -0.06 -11.97
C THR A 36 16.97 0.23 -10.50
N VAL A 37 17.41 -0.66 -9.62
CA VAL A 37 17.36 -0.50 -8.17
C VAL A 37 18.80 -0.58 -7.64
N ASP A 38 19.19 0.39 -6.82
CA ASP A 38 20.54 0.45 -6.28
C ASP A 38 20.72 -0.63 -5.20
N GLN A 39 21.72 -1.50 -5.39
CA GLN A 39 21.98 -2.60 -4.47
C GLN A 39 22.26 -2.07 -3.06
N GLY A 40 21.54 -2.61 -2.08
CA GLY A 40 21.63 -2.17 -0.69
C GLY A 40 21.03 -0.79 -0.41
N GLY A 41 20.47 -0.09 -1.40
CA GLY A 41 19.76 1.17 -1.24
C GLY A 41 18.38 1.02 -0.58
N ILE A 42 17.68 2.15 -0.35
CA ILE A 42 16.35 2.12 0.32
C ILE A 42 15.36 1.27 -0.47
N GLY A 43 15.31 1.42 -1.80
CA GLY A 43 14.43 0.65 -2.67
C GLY A 43 14.69 -0.86 -2.62
N ASP A 44 15.96 -1.27 -2.64
CA ASP A 44 16.33 -2.68 -2.56
C ASP A 44 15.95 -3.29 -1.21
N ARG A 45 16.25 -2.59 -0.10
CA ARG A 45 15.89 -3.00 1.26
C ARG A 45 14.37 -3.05 1.47
N ALA A 46 13.61 -2.18 0.79
CA ALA A 46 12.15 -2.19 0.76
C ALA A 46 11.56 -3.30 -0.12
N GLY A 47 12.40 -4.06 -0.83
CA GLY A 47 11.99 -5.20 -1.66
C GLY A 47 11.53 -4.82 -3.07
N LEU A 48 11.87 -3.61 -3.56
CA LEU A 48 11.63 -3.24 -4.96
C LEU A 48 12.53 -4.06 -5.87
N ARG A 49 11.97 -4.49 -7.00
CA ARG A 49 12.68 -5.22 -8.05
C ARG A 49 12.39 -4.61 -9.40
N MET A 50 13.39 -4.60 -10.26
CA MET A 50 13.25 -4.17 -11.65
C MET A 50 12.13 -4.94 -12.36
N GLY A 51 11.37 -4.23 -13.19
CA GLY A 51 10.25 -4.78 -13.97
C GLY A 51 8.92 -4.86 -13.23
N GLN A 52 8.89 -4.55 -11.93
CA GLN A 52 7.62 -4.44 -11.21
C GLN A 52 6.86 -3.18 -11.64
N ARG A 53 5.54 -3.30 -11.82
CA ARG A 53 4.66 -2.16 -12.09
C ARG A 53 4.25 -1.51 -10.77
N ILE A 54 4.31 -0.18 -10.70
CA ILE A 54 3.72 0.59 -9.61
C ILE A 54 2.21 0.67 -9.86
N VAL A 55 1.45 0.11 -8.93
CA VAL A 55 -0.02 0.03 -8.99
C VAL A 55 -0.70 0.86 -7.90
N GLY A 56 0.08 1.43 -6.98
CA GLY A 56 -0.38 2.39 -6.00
C GLY A 56 0.76 3.13 -5.31
N VAL A 57 0.48 4.35 -4.84
CA VAL A 57 1.40 5.21 -4.09
C VAL A 57 0.65 5.83 -2.91
N ASN A 58 1.17 5.69 -1.69
CA ASN A 58 0.62 6.35 -0.50
C ASN A 58 -0.89 6.11 -0.29
N GLY A 59 -1.37 4.90 -0.52
CA GLY A 59 -2.80 4.53 -0.40
C GLY A 59 -3.67 4.88 -1.62
N VAL A 60 -3.12 5.54 -2.64
CA VAL A 60 -3.84 5.90 -3.87
C VAL A 60 -3.44 4.96 -5.00
N LEU A 61 -4.41 4.39 -5.70
CA LEU A 61 -4.15 3.51 -6.84
C LEU A 61 -3.60 4.28 -8.05
N VAL A 62 -2.73 3.62 -8.81
CA VAL A 62 -2.10 4.13 -10.02
C VAL A 62 -2.53 3.27 -11.20
N TYR A 63 -3.17 3.91 -12.16
CA TYR A 63 -3.67 3.30 -13.38
C TYR A 63 -2.65 3.43 -14.53
N PRO A 64 -2.74 2.58 -15.58
CA PRO A 64 -1.85 2.67 -16.73
C PRO A 64 -1.82 4.04 -17.43
N ASN A 65 -2.91 4.81 -17.35
CA ASN A 65 -3.05 6.13 -17.94
C ASN A 65 -2.77 7.29 -16.96
N THR A 66 -2.45 7.01 -15.69
CA THR A 66 -2.08 8.05 -14.72
C THR A 66 -0.86 8.81 -15.24
N PRO A 67 -0.86 10.16 -15.28
CA PRO A 67 0.28 10.93 -15.77
C PRO A 67 1.56 10.65 -14.97
N HIS A 68 2.69 10.47 -15.66
CA HIS A 68 3.98 10.20 -15.00
C HIS A 68 4.35 11.27 -13.96
N LYS A 69 4.12 12.55 -14.30
CA LYS A 69 4.35 13.67 -13.38
C LYS A 69 3.54 13.55 -12.08
N GLU A 70 2.34 12.98 -12.14
CA GLU A 70 1.48 12.83 -10.97
C GLU A 70 1.99 11.72 -10.06
N VAL A 71 2.39 10.59 -10.62
CA VAL A 71 3.01 9.49 -9.87
C VAL A 71 4.29 9.98 -9.16
N VAL A 72 5.16 10.70 -9.88
CA VAL A 72 6.37 11.31 -9.31
C VAL A 72 6.02 12.29 -8.18
N ALA A 73 5.01 13.13 -8.38
CA ALA A 73 4.57 14.08 -7.36
C ALA A 73 4.02 13.37 -6.11
N GLN A 74 3.25 12.29 -6.28
CA GLN A 74 2.74 11.50 -5.16
C GLN A 74 3.88 10.83 -4.38
N ILE A 75 4.87 10.26 -5.06
CA ILE A 75 6.05 9.65 -4.44
C ILE A 75 6.83 10.68 -3.62
N LYS A 76 7.00 11.88 -4.19
CA LYS A 76 7.74 12.98 -3.57
C LYS A 76 6.91 13.82 -2.58
N ARG A 77 5.62 13.49 -2.40
CA ARG A 77 4.71 14.26 -1.55
C ARG A 77 5.19 14.36 -0.11
N SER A 78 5.76 13.27 0.40
CA SER A 78 6.43 13.24 1.69
C SER A 78 7.93 13.11 1.45
N PRO A 79 8.75 14.06 1.96
CA PRO A 79 10.17 14.10 1.65
C PRO A 79 10.96 12.93 2.24
N LEU A 80 10.43 12.29 3.28
CA LEU A 80 11.13 11.26 4.05
C LEU A 80 10.55 9.86 3.88
N ARG A 81 9.25 9.72 3.54
CA ARG A 81 8.58 8.41 3.53
C ARG A 81 7.62 8.29 2.36
N THR A 82 7.60 7.14 1.70
CA THR A 82 6.54 6.80 0.74
C THR A 82 6.24 5.30 0.79
N THR A 83 5.02 4.93 0.43
CA THR A 83 4.64 3.53 0.26
C THR A 83 4.29 3.27 -1.19
N LEU A 84 4.80 2.18 -1.73
CA LEU A 84 4.56 1.74 -3.11
C LEU A 84 3.88 0.38 -3.08
N LEU A 85 2.71 0.30 -3.70
CA LEU A 85 2.11 -0.99 -4.03
C LEU A 85 2.63 -1.38 -5.41
N VAL A 86 3.30 -2.52 -5.50
CA VAL A 86 3.95 -2.99 -6.72
C VAL A 86 3.49 -4.39 -7.08
N ALA A 87 3.38 -4.65 -8.38
CA ALA A 87 3.00 -5.94 -8.94
C ALA A 87 4.13 -6.45 -9.85
N SER A 88 4.59 -7.67 -9.61
CA SER A 88 5.42 -8.41 -10.56
C SER A 88 4.60 -8.72 -11.82
N GLU A 89 5.27 -9.00 -12.95
CA GLU A 89 4.61 -9.21 -14.25
C GLU A 89 3.48 -10.24 -14.19
N ASN A 90 3.72 -11.39 -13.55
CA ASN A 90 2.73 -12.44 -13.36
C ASN A 90 1.52 -12.00 -12.51
N VAL A 91 1.76 -11.19 -11.46
CA VAL A 91 0.69 -10.63 -10.63
C VAL A 91 -0.12 -9.61 -11.44
N ASP A 92 0.57 -8.74 -12.17
CA ASP A 92 -0.06 -7.72 -13.01
C ASP A 92 -0.94 -8.32 -14.10
N GLN A 93 -0.43 -9.36 -14.77
CA GLN A 93 -1.16 -10.10 -15.78
C GLN A 93 -2.43 -10.75 -15.21
N TRP A 94 -2.33 -11.42 -14.05
CA TRP A 94 -3.49 -12.05 -13.43
C TRP A 94 -4.61 -11.04 -13.13
N TYR A 95 -4.27 -9.87 -12.59
CA TYR A 95 -5.25 -8.83 -12.26
C TYR A 95 -5.94 -8.27 -13.52
N LYS A 96 -5.19 -8.10 -14.62
CA LYS A 96 -5.73 -7.66 -15.91
C LYS A 96 -6.69 -8.69 -16.51
N GLU A 97 -6.30 -9.96 -16.53
CA GLU A 97 -7.09 -11.06 -17.10
C GLU A 97 -8.41 -11.28 -16.35
N HIS A 98 -8.41 -11.06 -15.04
CA HIS A 98 -9.58 -11.27 -14.19
C HIS A 98 -10.39 -9.98 -13.94
N ASN A 99 -9.97 -8.84 -14.50
CA ASN A 99 -10.59 -7.52 -14.29
C ASN A 99 -10.79 -7.19 -12.81
N VAL A 100 -9.77 -7.46 -12.00
CA VAL A 100 -9.77 -7.24 -10.54
C VAL A 100 -8.94 -6.02 -10.20
N GLU A 101 -9.42 -5.22 -9.24
CA GLU A 101 -8.68 -4.06 -8.74
C GLU A 101 -7.68 -4.44 -7.65
N TYR A 102 -6.57 -3.68 -7.60
CA TYR A 102 -5.60 -3.74 -6.51
C TYR A 102 -6.18 -3.16 -5.23
N SER A 103 -5.67 -3.62 -4.09
CA SER A 103 -6.03 -3.07 -2.79
C SER A 103 -4.80 -3.08 -1.90
N PHE A 104 -4.64 -2.01 -1.12
CA PHE A 104 -3.62 -1.91 -0.09
C PHE A 104 -3.91 -2.86 1.10
N ASP A 105 -5.13 -3.38 1.22
CA ASP A 105 -5.53 -4.33 2.25
C ASP A 105 -5.26 -5.79 1.87
N TYR A 106 -4.83 -6.03 0.62
CA TYR A 106 -4.56 -7.37 0.09
C TYR A 106 -3.16 -7.44 -0.51
N VAL A 107 -2.15 -7.67 0.34
CA VAL A 107 -0.73 -7.59 -0.03
C VAL A 107 0.07 -8.80 0.48
N GLU A 108 1.25 -9.04 -0.11
CA GLU A 108 2.21 -10.04 0.35
C GLU A 108 2.52 -9.83 1.83
N GLU A 109 2.53 -10.90 2.62
CA GLU A 109 3.03 -10.84 4.00
C GLU A 109 4.55 -10.65 3.92
N ASN A 110 5.05 -9.51 4.39
CA ASN A 110 6.47 -9.22 4.42
C ASN A 110 7.19 -10.22 5.33
N VAL A 111 7.81 -11.26 4.74
CA VAL A 111 8.61 -12.27 5.47
C VAL A 111 9.84 -11.65 6.16
N LEU A 112 10.20 -10.40 5.81
CA LEU A 112 11.29 -9.65 6.44
C LEU A 112 10.89 -8.97 7.76
N ASN A 113 9.61 -8.93 8.13
CA ASN A 113 9.11 -8.30 9.36
C ASN A 113 8.95 -9.28 10.54
N ASN A 114 9.93 -10.16 10.74
CA ASN A 114 10.12 -10.83 12.04
C ASN A 114 10.71 -9.89 13.12
N LYS A 115 10.31 -8.61 13.09
CA LYS A 115 10.26 -7.71 14.24
C LYS A 115 9.05 -6.78 14.06
N GLN A 116 7.96 -7.11 14.75
CA GLN A 116 7.07 -6.19 15.50
C GLN A 116 6.54 -4.99 14.69
N LEU A 117 5.29 -4.93 14.24
CA LEU A 117 4.09 -4.70 15.07
C LEU A 117 2.83 -5.00 14.23
N SER A 118 2.11 -6.07 14.56
CA SER A 118 0.72 -6.23 14.17
C SER A 118 -0.14 -5.28 15.02
N LEU A 119 -0.30 -4.04 14.57
CA LEU A 119 -1.36 -3.16 15.09
C LEU A 119 -2.63 -3.43 14.29
N HIS A 120 -3.26 -4.56 14.60
CA HIS A 120 -4.60 -4.86 14.10
C HIS A 120 -5.61 -3.94 14.83
N VAL A 121 -5.92 -2.77 14.25
CA VAL A 121 -6.97 -1.89 14.80
C VAL A 121 -8.32 -2.49 14.44
N SER A 122 -8.85 -3.32 15.34
CA SER A 122 -10.20 -3.85 15.22
C SER A 122 -11.20 -2.77 15.63
N PHE A 123 -11.96 -2.22 14.69
CA PHE A 123 -13.12 -1.37 15.03
C PHE A 123 -14.30 -2.27 15.38
N ARG A 124 -14.77 -2.23 16.64
CA ARG A 124 -16.07 -2.81 17.00
C ARG A 124 -17.09 -1.69 17.08
N ILE A 125 -18.15 -1.79 16.27
CA ILE A 125 -19.34 -0.95 16.41
C ILE A 125 -20.23 -1.61 17.47
N SER A 126 -20.54 -0.89 18.54
CA SER A 126 -21.48 -1.36 19.57
C SER A 126 -22.80 -0.61 19.44
N LEU A 127 -23.91 -1.34 19.39
CA LEU A 127 -25.26 -0.79 19.45
C LEU A 127 -25.78 -0.83 20.88
N SER A 128 -26.30 0.29 21.37
CA SER A 128 -27.10 0.33 22.59
C SER A 128 -28.49 0.87 22.28
N ILE A 129 -29.50 0.24 22.86
CA ILE A 129 -30.91 0.61 22.74
C ILE A 129 -31.37 1.08 24.11
N SER A 130 -31.91 2.29 24.19
CA SER A 130 -32.54 2.82 25.41
C SER A 130 -34.00 3.15 25.13
N GLN A 131 -34.89 2.79 26.05
CA GLN A 131 -36.32 3.10 25.99
C GLN A 131 -36.70 4.03 27.14
N SER A 132 -37.31 5.16 26.82
CA SER A 132 -37.93 6.07 27.78
C SER A 132 -39.23 6.60 27.18
N LEU A 133 -40.33 6.48 27.94
CA LEU A 133 -41.63 7.09 27.63
C LEU A 133 -42.11 6.90 26.18
N GLY A 134 -42.01 5.67 25.66
CA GLY A 134 -42.53 5.31 24.33
C GLY A 134 -41.63 5.72 23.15
N VAL A 135 -40.47 6.30 23.40
CA VAL A 135 -39.47 6.63 22.38
C VAL A 135 -38.33 5.60 22.43
N THR A 136 -38.00 4.99 21.29
CA THR A 136 -36.83 4.11 21.16
C THR A 136 -35.68 4.88 20.53
N THR A 137 -34.55 4.98 21.23
CA THR A 137 -33.35 5.63 20.70
C THR A 137 -32.26 4.59 20.45
N ILE A 138 -31.71 4.60 19.23
CA ILE A 138 -30.59 3.75 18.82
C ILE A 138 -29.32 4.60 18.85
N ALA A 139 -28.34 4.23 19.66
CA ALA A 139 -27.03 4.87 19.68
C ALA A 139 -25.96 3.95 19.10
N LEU A 140 -25.19 4.47 18.14
CA LEU A 140 -24.00 3.84 17.59
C LEU A 140 -22.76 4.45 18.26
N SER A 141 -21.94 3.60 18.88
CA SER A 141 -20.64 4.02 19.40
C SER A 141 -19.53 3.22 18.73
N THR A 142 -18.51 3.91 18.24
CA THR A 142 -17.26 3.32 17.77
C THR A 142 -16.24 3.38 18.90
N SER A 143 -15.62 2.25 19.20
CA SER A 143 -14.47 2.20 20.10
C SER A 143 -13.32 1.50 19.40
N GLY A 144 -12.17 2.18 19.30
CA GLY A 144 -10.92 1.60 18.83
C GLY A 144 -10.14 1.04 20.03
N TYR A 145 -9.65 -0.19 19.93
CA TYR A 145 -8.80 -0.78 20.96
C TYR A 145 -7.48 -1.28 20.37
N TYR A 146 -6.38 -0.91 21.01
CA TYR A 146 -5.02 -1.36 20.66
C TYR A 146 -4.73 -2.68 21.38
N ARG A 147 -4.67 -3.79 20.65
CA ARG A 147 -4.26 -5.08 21.22
C ARG A 147 -2.74 -5.21 21.10
N ASN A 148 -2.02 -4.88 22.17
CA ASN A 148 -0.62 -5.30 22.30
C ASN A 148 -0.61 -6.82 22.54
N GLN A 149 -0.05 -7.59 21.61
CA GLN A 149 0.31 -8.98 21.87
C GLN A 149 1.74 -8.98 22.44
N VAL A 150 1.86 -9.52 23.66
CA VAL A 150 3.13 -9.78 24.35
C VAL A 150 3.86 -10.96 23.75
#